data_AF-A0A1C2XQL7-F1
#
_entry.id   AF-A0A1C2XQL7-F1
#
_cell.length_a   1.000
_cell.length_b   1.000
_cell.length_c   1.000
_cell.angle_alpha   90.00
_cell.angle_beta   90.00
_cell.angle_gamma   90.00
#
_symmetry.space_group_name_H-M   'P 1'
#
loop_
_entity.id
_entity.type
_entity.pdbx_description
1 polymer ?
#
loop_
_entity_poly.entity_id
_entity_poly.type
_entity_poly.pdbx_seq_one_letter_code
_entity_poly.pdbx_strand_id
1 'polypeptide(L)' 'MITTDEKLIFSPQVAKFLLNRNFKIVDIKPDRNDRNKTIFIFKNDDKLAEAINDYKNTKQ' A
#
# COMPACT_ATOMS: atom_id res chain seq x y z
N MET A 1 19.89 12.28 -4.17
CA MET A 1 19.47 10.91 -3.82
C MET A 1 17.96 10.89 -3.97
N ILE A 2 17.41 10.09 -4.89
CA ILE A 2 15.96 10.00 -5.11
C ILE A 2 15.47 8.94 -4.14
N THR A 3 14.84 9.36 -3.06
CA THR A 3 14.33 8.49 -1.99
C THR A 3 13.01 7.85 -2.43
N THR A 4 13.09 6.62 -2.93
CA THR A 4 11.95 5.76 -3.27
C THR A 4 11.33 5.15 -2.00
N ASP A 5 10.98 6.00 -1.02
CA ASP A 5 10.56 5.59 0.33
C ASP A 5 9.05 5.33 0.45
N GLU A 6 8.32 5.33 -0.66
CA GLU A 6 6.85 5.24 -0.68
C GLU A 6 6.34 4.20 -1.67
N LYS A 7 5.30 3.47 -1.26
CA LYS A 7 4.60 2.50 -2.10
C LYS A 7 3.14 2.87 -2.22
N LEU A 8 2.66 2.99 -3.46
CA LEU A 8 1.26 3.24 -3.78
C LEU A 8 0.49 1.93 -3.79
N ILE A 9 -0.58 1.88 -3.00
CA ILE A 9 -1.53 0.78 -2.91
C ILE A 9 -2.90 1.30 -3.33
N PHE A 10 -3.45 0.71 -4.39
CA PHE A 10 -4.71 1.14 -4.99
C PHE A 10 -5.91 0.28 -4.55
N SER A 11 -5.65 -0.81 -3.81
CA SER A 11 -6.69 -1.72 -3.32
C SER A 11 -6.96 -1.46 -1.85
N PRO A 12 -8.20 -1.08 -1.47
CA PRO A 12 -8.59 -0.97 -0.07
C PRO A 12 -8.40 -2.28 0.72
N GLN A 13 -8.56 -3.43 0.06
CA GLN A 13 -8.38 -4.73 0.70
C GLN A 13 -6.91 -4.99 1.06
N VAL A 14 -5.99 -4.68 0.15
CA VAL A 14 -4.54 -4.78 0.39
C VAL A 14 -4.13 -3.78 1.47
N ALA A 15 -4.60 -2.53 1.38
CA ALA A 15 -4.31 -1.51 2.38
C ALA A 15 -4.76 -1.95 3.79
N LYS A 16 -5.97 -2.50 3.93
CA LYS A 16 -6.46 -3.05 5.20
C LYS A 16 -5.58 -4.19 5.73
N PHE A 17 -5.16 -5.11 4.85
CA PHE A 17 -4.26 -6.21 5.23
C PHE A 17 -2.92 -5.69 5.76
N LEU A 18 -2.35 -4.68 5.11
CA LEU A 18 -1.08 -4.07 5.52
C LEU A 18 -1.22 -3.31 6.85
N LEU A 19 -2.32 -2.56 7.04
CA LEU A 19 -2.60 -1.89 8.31
C LEU A 19 -2.69 -2.87 9.49
N ASN A 20 -3.34 -4.02 9.29
CA ASN A 20 -3.44 -5.07 10.32
C ASN A 20 -2.08 -5.69 10.69
N ARG A 21 -1.04 -5.49 9.87
CA ARG A 21 0.34 -5.94 10.10
C ARG A 21 1.26 -4.80 10.55
N ASN A 22 0.70 -3.69 11.04
CA ASN A 22 1.41 -2.51 11.54
C ASN A 22 2.26 -1.77 10.48
N PHE A 23 1.98 -1.93 9.19
CA PHE A 23 2.59 -1.08 8.18
C PHE A 23 2.01 0.34 8.24
N LYS A 24 2.87 1.35 8.08
CA LYS A 24 2.49 2.76 8.24
C LYS A 24 2.06 3.37 6.91
N ILE A 25 0.88 3.96 6.90
CA ILE A 25 0.46 4.90 5.87
C ILE A 25 1.17 6.23 6.11
N VAL A 26 1.78 6.75 5.06
CA VAL A 26 2.38 8.08 5.01
C VAL A 26 1.34 9.11 4.57
N ASP A 27 0.53 8.77 3.57
CA ASP A 27 -0.47 9.67 2.99
C ASP A 27 -1.64 8.89 2.36
N ILE A 28 -2.79 9.54 2.21
CA ILE A 28 -3.97 9.03 1.53
C ILE A 28 -4.50 10.14 0.62
N LYS A 29 -4.59 9.86 -0.68
CA LYS A 29 -5.06 10.86 -1.65
C LYS A 29 -6.02 10.26 -2.67
N PRO A 30 -6.91 11.06 -3.25
CA PRO A 30 -7.71 10.62 -4.39
C PRO A 30 -6.82 10.36 -5.61
N ASP A 31 -7.21 9.42 -6.47
CA ASP A 31 -6.59 9.25 -7.77
C ASP A 31 -6.88 10.49 -8.64
N ARG A 32 -5.85 10.98 -9.35
CA ARG A 32 -5.95 12.18 -10.19
C ARG A 32 -6.84 11.96 -11.41
N ASN A 33 -6.90 10.73 -11.91
CA ASN A 33 -7.68 10.35 -13.08
C ASN A 33 -9.11 9.92 -12.72
N ASP A 34 -9.32 9.45 -11.48
CA ASP A 34 -10.62 8.99 -11.00
C ASP A 34 -10.80 9.33 -9.51
N ARG A 35 -11.51 10.43 -9.24
CA ARG A 35 -11.71 10.90 -7.86
C ARG A 35 -12.50 9.94 -6.97
N ASN A 36 -13.16 8.92 -7.54
CA ASN A 36 -13.83 7.88 -6.76
C ASN A 36 -12.85 6.83 -6.23
N LYS A 37 -11.61 6.80 -6.75
CA LYS A 37 -10.55 5.89 -6.30
C LYS A 37 -9.66 6.58 -5.29
N THR A 38 -9.30 5.84 -4.25
CA THR A 38 -8.38 6.27 -3.19
C THR A 38 -7.06 5.54 -3.34
N ILE A 39 -5.95 6.29 -3.29
CA ILE A 39 -4.59 5.79 -3.30
C ILE A 39 -4.06 5.86 -1.87
N PHE A 40 -3.64 4.72 -1.34
CA PHE A 40 -3.01 4.61 -0.03
C PHE A 40 -1.49 4.58 -0.23
N ILE A 41 -0.78 5.52 0.38
CA ILE A 41 0.67 5.64 0.26
C ILE A 41 1.28 5.08 1.54
N PHE A 42 1.99 3.96 1.44
CA PHE A 42 2.68 3.33 2.55
C PHE A 42 4.16 3.67 2.55
N LYS A 43 4.76 3.72 3.74
CA LYS A 43 6.20 3.76 3.88
C LYS A 43 6.78 2.47 3.29
N ASN A 44 7.71 2.60 2.35
CA ASN A 44 8.41 1.49 1.75
C ASN A 44 9.43 0.93 2.75
N ASP A 45 9.00 -0.06 3.51
CA ASP A 45 9.83 -0.87 4.41
C ASP A 45 10.23 -2.16 3.68
N ASP A 46 11.38 -2.74 3.99
CA ASP A 46 11.90 -3.96 3.37
C ASP A 46 10.86 -5.10 3.45
N LYS A 47 10.08 -5.15 4.54
CA LYS A 47 9.05 -6.16 4.77
C LYS A 47 7.73 -5.91 4.03
N LEU A 48 7.55 -4.72 3.44
CA LEU A 48 6.30 -4.35 2.78
C LEU A 48 6.07 -5.20 1.53
N ALA A 49 7.12 -5.43 0.75
CA ALA A 49 7.07 -6.23 -0.47
C ALA A 49 6.69 -7.69 -0.17
N GLU A 50 7.28 -8.27 0.87
CA GLU A 50 6.96 -9.62 1.36
C GLU A 50 5.50 -9.73 1.77
N ALA A 51 5.00 -8.79 2.58
CA ALA A 51 3.60 -8.78 3.01
C ALA A 51 2.61 -8.66 1.84
N ILE A 52 2.95 -7.89 0.80
CA ILE A 52 2.13 -7.81 -0.42
C ILE A 52 2.09 -9.17 -1.15
N ASN A 53 3.23 -9.87 -1.22
CA ASN A 53 3.30 -11.20 -1.83
C ASN A 53 2.54 -12.24 -1.00
N ASP A 54 2.65 -12.21 0.33
CA ASP A 54 1.86 -13.06 1.23
C ASP A 54 0.36 -12.91 0.94
N TYR A 55 -0.13 -11.68 0.85
CA TYR A 55 -1.54 -11.42 0.56
C TYR A 55 -1.99 -12.05 -0.76
N LYS A 56 -1.16 -11.97 -1.82
CA LYS A 56 -1.48 -12.58 -3.12
C LYS A 56 -1.55 -14.11 -3.03
N ASN A 57 -0.61 -14.73 -2.32
CA ASN A 57 -0.57 -16.19 -2.17
C ASN A 57 -1.70 -16.73 -1.29
N THR A 58 -2.19 -15.95 -0.31
CA THR A 58 -3.32 -16.36 0.54
C THR A 58 -4.69 -16.33 -0.14
N LYS A 59 -4.81 -15.67 -1.30
CA LYS A 59 -6.06 -15.57 -2.08
C LYS A 59 -6.04 -16.40 -3.37
N GLN A 60 -5.03 -17.26 -3.53
CA GLN A 60 -4.93 -18.18 -4.67
C GLN A 60 -5.67 -19.49 -4.41
#